data_AF-A0A0F9F210-F1
#
_entry.id   AF-A0A0F9F210-F1
#
_cell.length_a   1.000
_cell.length_b   1.000
_cell.length_c   1.000
_cell.angle_alpha   90.00
_cell.angle_beta   90.00
_cell.angle_gamma   90.00
#
_symmetry.space_group_name_H-M   'P 1'
#
loop_
_entity.id
_entity.type
_entity.pdbx_description
1 polymer ?
#
loop_
_entity_poly.entity_id
_entity_poly.type
_entity_poly.pdbx_seq_one_letter_code
_entity_poly.pdbx_strand_id
1 'polypeptide(L)' 'MKTITCTLYSYWASALINGDTSGLEKGEEREIELLYSEYLEGYEGIDCVSVEEESHFGIPEYPCNALAGDIAEYIFILR' A
#
# COMPACT_ATOMS: atom_id res chain seq x y z
N MET A 1 15.94 11.91 -3.94
CA MET A 1 14.69 11.16 -4.18
C MET A 1 15.04 9.68 -4.24
N LYS A 2 14.39 8.90 -3.38
CA LYS A 2 14.51 7.44 -3.32
C LYS A 2 13.17 6.85 -3.77
N THR A 3 13.20 5.76 -4.52
CA THR A 3 11.99 4.99 -4.83
C THR A 3 11.91 3.74 -3.96
N ILE A 4 10.69 3.36 -3.60
CA ILE A 4 10.38 2.06 -2.99
C ILE A 4 9.28 1.40 -3.82
N THR A 5 9.43 0.09 -4.03
CA THR A 5 8.40 -0.74 -4.62
C THR A 5 7.74 -1.57 -3.54
N CYS A 6 6.41 -1.57 -3.50
CA CYS A 6 5.61 -2.33 -2.56
C CYS A 6 4.54 -3.12 -3.32
N THR A 7 4.41 -4.41 -3.02
CA THR A 7 3.22 -5.19 -3.42
C THR A 7 2.13 -4.93 -2.40
N LEU A 8 1.00 -4.37 -2.82
CA LEU A 8 -0.10 -3.98 -1.94
C LEU A 8 -1.44 -4.44 -2.49
N TYR A 9 -2.41 -4.61 -1.58
CA TYR A 9 -3.81 -4.66 -1.98
C TYR A 9 -4.22 -3.36 -2.67
N SER A 10 -4.98 -3.47 -3.76
CA SER A 10 -5.41 -2.28 -4.52
C SER A 10 -6.26 -1.33 -3.68
N TYR A 11 -7.07 -1.87 -2.75
CA TYR A 11 -7.90 -1.06 -1.87
C TYR A 11 -7.08 -0.39 -0.74
N TRP A 12 -5.99 -1.00 -0.28
CA TRP A 12 -5.03 -0.34 0.63
C TRP A 12 -4.22 0.73 -0.10
N ALA A 13 -3.78 0.46 -1.33
CA ALA A 13 -3.11 1.44 -2.16
C ALA A 13 -4.01 2.65 -2.44
N SER A 14 -5.31 2.45 -2.70
CA SER A 14 -6.27 3.55 -2.85
C SER A 14 -6.38 4.41 -1.59
N ALA A 15 -6.42 3.79 -0.41
CA ALA A 15 -6.43 4.52 0.86
C ALA A 15 -5.15 5.35 1.05
N LEU A 16 -3.98 4.78 0.76
CA LEU A 16 -2.69 5.48 0.87
C LEU A 16 -2.53 6.62 -0.13
N ILE A 17 -2.95 6.43 -1.38
CA ILE A 17 -2.71 7.37 -2.47
C ILE A 17 -3.78 8.46 -2.53
N ASN A 18 -5.05 8.08 -2.35
CA ASN A 18 -6.20 8.96 -2.56
C ASN A 18 -6.92 9.36 -1.25
N GLY A 19 -6.55 8.77 -0.11
CA GLY A 19 -7.28 8.92 1.14
C GLY A 19 -8.65 8.24 1.13
N ASP A 20 -8.90 7.32 0.19
CA ASP A 20 -10.16 6.59 0.08
C ASP A 20 -10.17 5.35 0.98
N THR A 21 -10.77 5.49 2.15
CA THR A 21 -10.88 4.43 3.15
C THR A 21 -12.15 3.57 3.00
N SER A 22 -12.98 3.80 1.97
CA SER A 22 -14.28 3.14 1.82
C SER A 22 -14.19 1.62 1.63
N GLY A 23 -13.05 1.13 1.15
CA GLY A 23 -12.75 -0.29 0.99
C GLY A 23 -12.12 -0.97 2.21
N LEU A 24 -11.82 -0.23 3.27
CA LEU A 24 -11.15 -0.79 4.45
C LEU A 24 -12.14 -1.48 5.39
N GLU A 25 -11.75 -2.67 5.83
CA GLU A 25 -12.35 -3.38 6.94
C GLU A 25 -11.83 -2.84 8.28
N LYS A 26 -12.60 -3.15 9.34
CA LYS A 26 -12.27 -2.71 10.69
C LYS A 26 -10.94 -3.31 11.15
N GLY A 27 -9.95 -2.45 11.38
CA GLY A 27 -8.62 -2.84 11.86
C GLY A 27 -7.53 -2.73 10.80
N GLU A 28 -7.89 -2.65 9.51
CA GLU A 28 -6.91 -2.52 8.42
C GLU A 28 -6.27 -1.12 8.38
N GLU A 29 -6.96 -0.09 8.87
CA GLU A 29 -6.40 1.26 9.02
C GLU A 29 -5.08 1.22 9.81
N ARG A 30 -5.02 0.40 10.86
CA ARG A 30 -3.82 0.23 11.68
C ARG A 30 -2.72 -0.52 10.94
N GLU A 31 -3.06 -1.49 10.10
CA GLU A 31 -2.07 -2.22 9.28
C GLU A 31 -1.47 -1.31 8.22
N ILE A 32 -2.28 -0.42 7.63
CA ILE A 32 -1.82 0.60 6.69
C ILE A 32 -0.91 1.62 7.40
N GLU A 33 -1.25 2.05 8.61
CA GLU A 33 -0.38 2.88 9.43
C GLU A 33 0.95 2.18 9.75
N LEU A 34 0.91 0.89 10.11
CA LEU A 34 2.11 0.09 10.34
C LEU A 34 2.94 -0.04 9.09
N LEU A 35 2.35 -0.35 7.94
CA LEU A 35 3.02 -0.38 6.64
C LEU A 35 3.70 0.97 6.34
N TYR A 36 2.99 2.07 6.58
CA TYR A 36 3.52 3.42 6.40
C TYR A 36 4.71 3.69 7.34
N SER A 37 4.60 3.29 8.60
CA SER A 37 5.67 3.46 9.58
C SER A 37 6.83 2.48 9.44
N GLU A 38 6.64 1.26 8.95
CA GLU A 38 7.70 0.25 8.93
C GLU A 38 8.42 0.20 7.58
N TYR A 39 7.69 0.44 6.48
CA TYR A 39 8.22 0.26 5.13
C TYR A 39 8.40 1.57 4.37
N LEU A 40 7.67 2.62 4.74
CA LEU A 40 7.72 3.92 4.07
C LEU A 40 8.40 5.01 4.92
N GLU A 41 8.97 4.66 6.08
CA GLU A 41 9.37 5.61 7.13
C GLU A 41 10.45 6.63 6.73
N GLY A 42 10.20 7.88 7.15
CA GLY A 42 11.12 9.02 7.19
C GLY A 42 10.66 10.26 6.42
N TYR A 43 9.69 10.12 5.53
CA TYR A 43 9.42 11.13 4.50
C TYR A 43 8.06 11.77 4.70
N GLU A 44 8.05 13.11 4.83
CA GLU A 44 6.83 13.91 4.79
C GLU A 44 6.32 13.94 3.36
N GLY A 45 5.54 12.90 3.00
CA GLY A 45 4.92 12.76 1.70
C GLY A 45 5.51 11.59 0.90
N ILE A 46 4.61 10.71 0.49
CA ILE A 46 4.84 9.69 -0.52
C ILE A 46 4.01 10.05 -1.75
N ASP A 47 4.59 9.96 -2.94
CA ASP A 47 3.83 10.03 -4.18
C ASP A 47 3.93 8.67 -4.88
N CYS A 48 2.79 8.04 -5.14
CA CYS A 48 2.77 6.92 -6.07
C CYS A 48 2.99 7.44 -7.48
N VAL A 49 4.00 6.91 -8.16
CA VAL A 49 4.38 7.36 -9.52
C VAL A 49 4.21 6.29 -10.58
N SER A 50 3.98 5.04 -10.18
CA SER A 50 3.74 3.92 -11.09
C SER A 50 3.04 2.79 -10.33
N VAL A 51 2.20 2.07 -11.06
CA VAL A 51 1.60 0.80 -10.65
C VAL A 51 1.79 -0.18 -11.81
N GLU A 52 2.03 -1.45 -11.49
CA GLU A 52 2.05 -2.52 -12.48
C GLU A 52 0.70 -2.65 -13.20
N GLU A 53 0.72 -2.94 -14.50
CA GLU A 53 -0.52 -3.08 -15.28
C GLU A 53 -1.27 -4.38 -14.98
N GLU A 54 -0.55 -5.42 -14.56
CA GLU A 54 -1.11 -6.71 -14.19
C GLU A 54 -1.32 -6.78 -12.68
N SER A 55 -2.55 -7.06 -12.26
CA SER A 55 -2.86 -7.44 -10.89
C SER A 55 -3.14 -8.94 -10.82
N HIS A 56 -3.02 -9.50 -9.62
CA HIS A 56 -3.42 -10.88 -9.36
C HIS A 56 -4.06 -11.02 -7.98
N PHE A 57 -4.81 -12.09 -7.79
CA PHE A 57 -5.45 -12.36 -6.51
C PHE A 57 -4.48 -13.07 -5.57
N GLY A 58 -4.19 -12.48 -4.41
CA GLY A 58 -3.17 -12.98 -3.49
C GLY A 58 -3.14 -12.30 -2.14
N ILE A 59 -2.08 -12.56 -1.39
CA ILE A 59 -1.74 -11.93 -0.11
C ILE A 59 -0.31 -11.38 -0.27
N PRO A 60 -0.07 -10.07 -0.04
CA PRO A 60 1.25 -9.48 -0.22
C PRO A 60 2.25 -9.98 0.85
N GLU A 61 3.55 -9.90 0.54
CA GLU A 61 4.64 -10.33 1.43
C GLU A 61 4.95 -9.31 2.54
N TYR A 62 3.97 -8.99 3.40
CA TYR A 62 4.17 -8.17 4.62
C TYR A 62 3.18 -8.64 5.70
N PRO A 63 3.36 -8.32 7.00
CA PRO A 63 2.37 -8.70 8.01
C PRO A 63 1.02 -8.11 7.61
N CYS A 64 0.17 -8.98 7.08
CA CYS A 64 -1.15 -8.70 6.58
C CYS A 64 -2.04 -9.73 7.28
N ASN A 65 -2.90 -9.24 8.16
CA ASN A 65 -3.94 -10.04 8.80
C ASN A 65 -5.26 -9.99 8.00
N ALA A 66 -5.24 -9.45 6.79
CA ALA A 66 -6.38 -9.36 5.89
C ALA A 66 -6.61 -10.64 5.07
N LEU A 67 -7.81 -10.78 4.54
CA LEU A 67 -8.13 -11.80 3.54
C LEU A 67 -7.41 -11.52 2.23
N ALA A 68 -7.23 -12.56 1.41
CA ALA A 68 -6.70 -12.38 0.07
C ALA A 68 -7.56 -11.42 -0.76
N GLY A 69 -6.91 -10.67 -1.64
CA GLY A 69 -7.50 -9.61 -2.43
C GLY A 69 -6.74 -9.39 -3.73
N ASP A 70 -7.19 -8.42 -4.52
CA ASP A 70 -6.45 -7.98 -5.71
C ASP A 70 -5.19 -7.22 -5.27
N ILE A 71 -4.03 -7.68 -5.75
CA ILE A 71 -2.71 -7.11 -5.42
C ILE A 71 -1.95 -6.73 -6.70
N ALA A 72 -1.16 -5.66 -6.60
CA ALA A 72 -0.26 -5.19 -7.66
C ALA A 72 1.02 -4.58 -7.04
N GLU A 73 2.07 -4.43 -7.84
CA GLU A 73 3.25 -3.66 -7.45
C GLU A 73 3.03 -2.15 -7.65
N TYR A 74 3.32 -1.37 -6.62
CA TYR A 74 3.24 0.08 -6.59
C TYR A 74 4.62 0.69 -6.33
N ILE A 75 4.99 1.70 -7.10
CA ILE A 75 6.27 2.43 -6.94
C ILE A 75 5.99 3.80 -6.35
N PHE A 76 6.56 4.05 -5.17
CA PHE A 76 6.47 5.31 -4.46
C PHE A 76 7.79 6.09 -4.55
N ILE A 77 7.70 7.39 -4.78
CA ILE A 77 8.79 8.34 -4.53
C ILE A 77 8.67 8.85 -3.09
N LEU A 78 9.77 8.77 -2.36
CA LEU A 78 9.90 9.31 -1.02
C LEU A 78 10.53 10.70 -1.05
N ARG A 79 9.93 11.67 -0.34
CA ARG A 79 10.34 13.08 -0.31
C ARG A 79 11.10 13.48 0.94
#